data_AF-A0A818LY74-F1
#
_entry.id   AF-A0A818LY74-F1
#
_cell.length_a   1.000
_cell.length_b   1.000
_cell.length_c   1.000
_cell.angle_alpha   90.00
_cell.angle_beta   90.00
_cell.angle_gamma   90.00
#
_symmetry.space_group_name_H-M   'P 1'
#
loop_
_entity.id
_entity.type
_entity.pdbx_description
1 polymer ?
#
loop_
_entity_poly.entity_id
_entity_poly.type
_entity_poly.pdbx_seq_one_letter_code
_entity_poly.pdbx_strand_id
1 'polypeptide(L)'
;MCLVSLLSDVSYVLQHEKDADTVLICHGNNIAIVNSQGKPRTSRRTLSELHFDCEVRSLVCLQDSVLAFHEHGMQGRSLKDNEVIQEVYDHTRSFRVIGSDRLIVLQSRPSLSSKSSDIDNNLTQSITALTTASFSTSPCDLHILMGHENT
;
A
#
# COMPACT_ATOMS: atom_id res chain seq x y z
N MET A 1 20.34 5.94 -24.79
CA MET A 1 20.57 5.52 -23.39
C MET A 1 19.42 4.63 -23.01
N CYS A 2 19.70 3.35 -22.76
CA CYS A 2 18.72 2.27 -22.80
C CYS A 2 17.92 2.21 -21.49
N LEU A 3 16.60 2.08 -21.58
CA LEU A 3 15.69 1.88 -20.42
C LEU A 3 16.11 0.72 -19.50
N VAL A 4 16.98 -0.16 -19.98
CA VAL A 4 17.49 -1.35 -19.28
C VAL A 4 18.38 -0.99 -18.08
N SER A 5 18.97 0.22 -18.00
CA SER A 5 19.80 0.62 -16.84
C SER A 5 19.01 1.12 -15.63
N LEU A 6 17.67 1.21 -15.69
CA LEU A 6 16.81 1.60 -14.56
C LEU A 6 16.14 0.40 -13.86
N LEU A 7 16.36 -0.83 -14.34
CA LEU A 7 15.72 -2.03 -13.78
C LEU A 7 16.31 -2.51 -12.45
N SER A 8 17.51 -2.04 -12.05
CA SER A 8 18.14 -2.47 -10.80
C SER A 8 17.39 -2.02 -9.54
N ASP A 9 16.49 -1.04 -9.68
CA ASP A 9 15.89 -0.37 -8.52
C ASP A 9 14.34 -0.41 -8.55
N VAL A 10 13.73 -1.11 -9.51
CA VAL A 10 12.26 -1.29 -9.56
C VAL A 10 11.86 -2.30 -8.49
N SER A 11 11.07 -1.87 -7.52
CA SER A 11 10.65 -2.70 -6.38
C SER A 11 9.33 -3.43 -6.64
N TYR A 12 8.38 -2.80 -7.33
CA TYR A 12 7.06 -3.38 -7.63
C TYR A 12 6.57 -2.97 -9.02
N VAL A 13 5.84 -3.88 -9.65
CA VAL A 13 5.08 -3.62 -10.89
C VAL A 13 3.67 -4.14 -10.69
N LEU A 14 2.68 -3.27 -10.82
CA LEU A 14 1.26 -3.61 -10.69
C LEU A 14 0.50 -3.20 -11.96
N GLN A 15 -0.52 -3.96 -12.32
CA GLN A 15 -1.47 -3.56 -13.36
C GLN A 15 -2.74 -3.04 -12.67
N HIS A 16 -3.33 -1.98 -13.21
CA HIS A 16 -4.58 -1.44 -12.69
C HIS A 16 -5.75 -2.34 -13.08
N GLU A 17 -6.53 -2.81 -12.10
CA GLU A 17 -7.55 -3.85 -12.32
C GLU A 17 -8.64 -3.41 -13.31
N LYS A 18 -9.11 -2.15 -13.21
CA LYS A 18 -10.16 -1.61 -14.10
C LYS A 18 -9.64 -0.97 -15.39
N ASP A 19 -8.33 -0.87 -15.56
CA ASP A 19 -7.70 -0.26 -16.75
C ASP A 19 -6.46 -1.06 -17.12
N ALA A 20 -6.64 -2.11 -17.92
CA ALA A 20 -5.56 -3.01 -18.31
C ALA A 20 -4.42 -2.33 -19.08
N ASP A 21 -4.64 -1.13 -19.63
CA ASP A 21 -3.57 -0.37 -20.26
C ASP A 21 -2.77 0.43 -19.23
N THR A 22 -3.15 0.50 -17.95
CA THR A 22 -2.40 1.20 -16.90
C THR A 22 -1.52 0.26 -16.10
N VAL A 23 -0.24 0.61 -16.00
CA VAL A 23 0.79 -0.10 -15.24
C VAL A 23 1.45 0.88 -14.27
N LEU A 24 1.59 0.46 -13.02
CA LEU A 24 2.25 1.21 -11.95
C LEU A 24 3.63 0.59 -11.73
N ILE A 25 4.67 1.40 -11.80
CA ILE A 25 6.06 1.01 -11.58
C ILE A 25 6.57 1.74 -10.34
N CYS A 26 6.94 0.98 -9.31
CA CYS A 26 7.49 1.53 -8.08
C CYS A 26 9.02 1.50 -8.09
N HIS A 27 9.62 2.62 -7.72
CA HIS A 27 11.05 2.81 -7.53
C HIS A 27 11.26 3.59 -6.24
N GLY A 28 11.80 2.93 -5.21
CA GLY A 28 11.86 3.48 -3.86
C GLY A 28 10.47 3.88 -3.34
N ASN A 29 10.25 5.19 -3.15
CA ASN A 29 8.99 5.75 -2.67
C ASN A 29 8.17 6.44 -3.77
N ASN A 30 8.63 6.38 -5.01
CA ASN A 30 7.97 6.98 -6.16
C ASN A 30 7.27 5.90 -6.96
N ILE A 31 6.09 6.23 -7.49
CA ILE A 31 5.35 5.37 -8.40
C ILE A 31 5.16 6.12 -9.70
N ALA A 32 5.70 5.59 -10.79
CA ALA A 32 5.40 6.03 -12.13
C ALA A 32 4.17 5.28 -12.66
N ILE A 33 3.20 6.02 -13.21
CA ILE A 33 1.98 5.49 -13.82
C ILE A 33 2.14 5.60 -15.34
N VAL A 34 2.34 4.45 -15.97
CA VAL A 34 2.61 4.32 -17.41
C VAL A 34 1.52 3.50 -18.08
N ASN A 35 1.48 3.54 -19.41
CA ASN A 35 0.64 2.63 -20.16
C ASN A 35 1.31 1.27 -20.40
N SER A 36 0.62 0.31 -21.05
CA SER A 36 1.18 -1.01 -21.38
C SER A 36 2.43 -0.95 -22.29
N GLN A 37 2.66 0.19 -22.94
CA GLN A 37 3.83 0.48 -23.78
C GLN A 37 4.96 1.19 -23.01
N GLY A 38 4.81 1.42 -21.70
CA GLY A 38 5.77 2.10 -20.85
C GLY A 38 5.80 3.63 -21.01
N LYS A 39 4.80 4.24 -21.65
CA LYS A 39 4.70 5.70 -21.77
C LYS A 39 3.95 6.28 -20.56
N PRO A 40 4.46 7.35 -19.92
CA PRO A 40 3.74 8.02 -18.83
C PRO A 40 2.32 8.40 -19.24
N ARG A 41 1.34 8.08 -18.39
CA ARG A 41 -0.05 8.48 -18.63
C ARG A 41 -0.25 9.91 -18.14
N THR A 42 -0.38 10.85 -19.07
CA THR A 42 -0.81 12.22 -18.77
C THR A 42 -2.28 12.35 -19.14
N SER A 43 -3.18 11.85 -18.28
CA SER A 43 -4.63 12.03 -18.46
C SER A 43 -5.14 13.14 -17.56
N ARG A 44 -6.27 13.79 -17.91
CA ARG A 44 -6.88 14.80 -17.03
C ARG A 44 -7.42 14.23 -15.70
N ARG A 45 -7.49 12.90 -15.56
CA ARG A 45 -8.12 12.24 -14.41
C ARG A 45 -7.13 11.49 -13.52
N THR A 46 -5.93 11.20 -14.01
CA THR A 46 -4.95 10.39 -13.31
C THR A 46 -3.57 11.01 -13.46
N LEU A 47 -2.83 11.05 -12.36
CA LEU A 47 -1.47 11.53 -12.36
C LEU A 47 -0.55 10.55 -13.11
N SER A 48 0.58 11.08 -13.56
CA SER A 48 1.65 10.26 -14.14
C SER A 48 2.63 9.75 -13.08
N GLU A 49 2.60 10.34 -11.87
CA GLU A 49 3.46 9.97 -10.76
C GLU A 49 2.73 10.13 -9.41
N LEU A 50 3.07 9.27 -8.45
CA LEU A 50 2.72 9.39 -7.03
C LEU A 50 4.00 9.32 -6.20
N HIS A 51 3.96 9.91 -5.00
CA HIS A 51 5.07 9.88 -4.05
C HIS A 51 4.56 9.55 -2.65
N PHE A 52 5.20 8.59 -1.98
CA PHE A 52 4.90 8.21 -0.61
C PHE A 52 5.97 8.72 0.34
N ASP A 53 5.57 9.13 1.54
CA ASP A 53 6.50 9.62 2.56
C ASP A 53 7.09 8.48 3.42
N CYS A 54 6.85 7.23 3.02
CA CYS A 54 7.23 6.02 3.75
C CYS A 54 8.03 5.05 2.88
N GLU A 55 8.83 4.20 3.52
CA GLU A 55 9.56 3.12 2.84
C GLU A 55 8.57 2.04 2.38
N VAL A 56 8.33 1.98 1.07
CA VAL A 56 7.35 1.06 0.48
C VAL A 56 7.87 -0.38 0.53
N ARG A 57 7.18 -1.22 1.32
CA ARG A 57 7.44 -2.67 1.47
C ARG A 57 6.44 -3.56 0.74
N SER A 58 5.32 -3.01 0.29
CA SER A 58 4.39 -3.63 -0.66
C SER A 58 3.44 -2.58 -1.19
N LEU A 59 2.92 -2.79 -2.39
CA LEU A 59 1.87 -1.94 -2.97
C LEU A 59 0.62 -2.75 -3.25
N VAL A 60 -0.54 -2.10 -3.15
CA VAL A 60 -1.81 -2.59 -3.69
C VAL A 60 -2.47 -1.46 -4.46
N CYS A 61 -2.83 -1.71 -5.71
CA CYS A 61 -3.58 -0.77 -6.53
C CYS A 61 -5.08 -1.03 -6.33
N LEU A 62 -5.81 0.00 -5.92
CA LEU A 62 -7.27 0.02 -5.90
C LEU A 62 -7.78 0.83 -7.10
N GLN A 63 -9.10 0.99 -7.21
CA GLN A 63 -9.71 1.70 -8.33
C GLN A 63 -9.28 3.16 -8.46
N ASP A 64 -9.31 3.92 -7.36
CA ASP A 64 -9.07 5.36 -7.36
C ASP A 64 -7.88 5.76 -6.46
N SER A 65 -7.19 4.76 -5.89
CA SER A 65 -6.11 4.97 -4.94
C SER A 65 -5.07 3.84 -4.98
N VAL A 66 -3.91 4.12 -4.40
CA VAL A 66 -2.85 3.14 -4.20
C VAL A 66 -2.53 3.09 -2.71
N LEU A 67 -2.46 1.88 -2.16
CA LEU A 67 -2.01 1.62 -0.80
C LEU A 67 -0.54 1.21 -0.83
N ALA A 68 0.29 1.95 -0.10
CA ALA A 68 1.66 1.58 0.19
C ALA A 68 1.78 1.07 1.62
N PHE A 69 2.14 -0.19 1.75
CA PHE A 69 2.41 -0.83 3.03
C PHE A 69 3.86 -0.63 3.40
N HIS A 70 4.10 -0.19 4.62
CA HIS A 70 5.42 -0.11 5.23
C HIS A 70 5.44 -1.01 6.49
N GLU A 71 6.59 -1.10 7.15
CA GLU A 71 6.76 -2.05 8.27
C GLU A 71 5.70 -1.89 9.36
N HIS A 72 5.36 -0.66 9.72
CA HIS A 72 4.44 -0.33 10.81
C HIS A 72 3.03 0.05 10.38
N GLY A 73 2.62 -0.23 9.13
CA GLY A 73 1.27 0.12 8.70
C GLY A 73 1.16 0.37 7.20
N MET A 74 0.37 1.38 6.82
CA MET A 74 0.16 1.72 5.42
C MET A 74 -0.28 3.17 5.22
N GLN A 75 0.03 3.71 4.04
CA GLN A 75 -0.43 5.00 3.55
C GLN A 75 -1.21 4.79 2.25
N GLY A 76 -2.42 5.31 2.15
CA GLY A 76 -3.26 5.32 0.97
C GLY A 76 -3.27 6.68 0.30
N ARG A 77 -2.99 6.73 -1.01
CA ARG A 77 -2.98 7.95 -1.80
C ARG A 77 -3.91 7.88 -3.00
N SER A 78 -4.59 8.99 -3.29
CA SER A 78 -5.48 9.15 -4.43
C SER A 78 -4.70 9.21 -5.76
N LEU A 79 -5.16 8.46 -6.77
CA LEU A 79 -4.58 8.47 -8.13
C LEU A 79 -4.85 9.80 -8.88
N LYS A 80 -5.77 10.62 -8.39
CA LYS A 80 -6.24 11.84 -9.06
C LYS A 80 -5.38 13.07 -8.72
N ASP A 81 -5.00 13.20 -7.45
CA ASP A 81 -4.39 14.42 -6.89
C ASP A 81 -3.22 14.11 -5.94
N ASN A 82 -2.84 12.84 -5.77
CA ASN A 82 -1.77 12.40 -4.87
C ASN A 82 -2.05 12.74 -3.39
N GLU A 83 -3.28 13.09 -3.03
CA GLU A 83 -3.64 13.36 -1.64
C GLU A 83 -3.58 12.09 -0.80
N VAL A 84 -3.08 12.20 0.43
CA VAL A 84 -3.14 11.13 1.43
C VAL A 84 -4.57 11.04 1.91
N ILE A 85 -5.26 9.97 1.50
CA ILE A 85 -6.66 9.73 1.87
C ILE A 85 -6.79 8.82 3.08
N GLN A 86 -5.72 8.09 3.42
CA GLN A 86 -5.72 7.13 4.50
C GLN A 86 -4.29 6.94 5.01
N GLU A 87 -4.12 6.87 6.32
CA GLU A 87 -2.82 6.59 6.92
C GLU A 87 -3.01 5.82 8.21
N VAL A 88 -2.18 4.80 8.38
CA VAL A 88 -2.19 3.91 9.53
C VAL A 88 -0.76 3.66 9.93
N TYR A 89 -0.47 3.88 11.20
CA TYR A 89 0.84 3.68 11.79
C TYR A 89 0.71 3.08 13.19
N ASP A 90 1.30 1.91 13.41
CA ASP A 90 1.35 1.22 14.69
C ASP A 90 2.76 0.62 14.87
N HIS A 91 3.59 1.30 15.65
CA HIS A 91 4.98 0.89 15.87
C HIS A 91 5.11 -0.36 16.76
N THR A 92 4.03 -0.78 17.44
CA THR A 92 4.03 -1.99 18.28
C THR A 92 3.98 -3.26 17.45
N ARG A 93 3.70 -3.12 16.16
CA ARG A 93 3.49 -4.24 15.26
C ARG A 93 4.24 -4.04 13.95
N SER A 94 4.62 -5.15 13.35
CA SER A 94 5.08 -5.22 11.97
C SER A 94 3.97 -5.82 11.11
N PHE A 95 3.68 -5.21 9.96
CA PHE A 95 2.67 -5.65 9.02
C PHE A 95 3.31 -6.18 7.74
N ARG A 96 2.69 -7.21 7.18
CA ARG A 96 3.10 -7.80 5.90
C ARG A 96 1.87 -8.19 5.10
N VAL A 97 1.79 -7.72 3.86
CA VAL A 97 0.81 -8.21 2.89
C VAL A 97 1.16 -9.64 2.53
N ILE A 98 0.19 -10.56 2.69
CA ILE A 98 0.33 -11.96 2.28
C ILE A 98 -0.49 -12.31 1.03
N GLY A 99 -1.47 -11.48 0.68
CA GLY A 99 -2.28 -11.61 -0.54
C GLY A 99 -3.09 -10.35 -0.81
N SER A 100 -3.35 -10.05 -2.08
CA SER A 100 -4.03 -8.81 -2.50
C SER A 100 -4.83 -8.93 -3.80
N ASP A 101 -5.21 -10.14 -4.22
CA ASP A 101 -5.91 -10.36 -5.50
C ASP A 101 -7.37 -9.88 -5.43
N ARG A 102 -8.19 -10.53 -4.59
CA ARG A 102 -9.59 -10.11 -4.33
C ARG A 102 -9.79 -9.42 -3.00
N LEU A 103 -8.92 -9.76 -2.06
CA LEU A 103 -8.94 -9.29 -0.68
C LEU A 103 -7.51 -8.95 -0.31
N ILE A 104 -7.33 -7.86 0.41
CA ILE A 104 -6.04 -7.52 0.99
C ILE A 104 -5.95 -8.23 2.33
N VAL A 105 -5.02 -9.17 2.42
CA VAL A 105 -4.78 -9.95 3.62
C VAL A 105 -3.45 -9.53 4.22
N LEU A 106 -3.48 -9.04 5.45
CA LEU A 106 -2.32 -8.62 6.21
C LEU A 106 -2.04 -9.59 7.34
N GLN A 107 -0.79 -10.00 7.46
CA GLN A 107 -0.27 -10.57 8.68
C GLN A 107 0.30 -9.44 9.53
N SER A 108 -0.05 -9.41 10.82
CA SER A 108 0.58 -8.56 11.82
C SER A 108 1.30 -9.40 12.88
N ARG A 109 2.43 -8.90 13.37
CA ARG A 109 3.20 -9.50 14.46
C ARG A 109 3.63 -8.41 15.45
N PRO A 110 3.63 -8.68 16.77
CA PRO A 110 4.23 -7.77 17.74
C PRO A 110 5.70 -7.50 17.41
N SER A 111 6.11 -6.23 17.42
CA SER A 111 7.50 -5.80 17.27
C SER A 111 8.19 -5.83 18.65
N LEU A 112 9.27 -6.59 18.76
CA LEU A 112 10.05 -6.72 20.00
C LEU A 112 10.76 -5.42 20.42
N SER A 113 10.78 -4.39 19.56
CA SER A 113 11.37 -3.08 19.80
C SER A 113 10.56 -2.19 20.75
N SER A 114 9.38 -2.64 21.18
CA SER A 114 8.52 -1.95 22.14
C SER A 114 9.11 -2.07 23.55
N LYS A 115 10.09 -1.24 23.90
CA LYS A 115 10.41 -1.03 25.32
C LYS A 115 9.18 -0.44 25.98
N SER A 116 8.76 -1.07 27.07
CA SER A 116 7.62 -0.69 27.91
C SER A 116 7.73 0.76 28.39
N SER A 117 7.11 1.68 27.66
CA SER A 117 6.68 2.98 28.14
C SER A 117 5.67 3.51 27.14
N ASP A 118 4.39 3.40 27.51
CA ASP A 118 3.23 4.08 26.96
C ASP A 118 3.04 3.98 25.44
N ILE A 119 2.29 2.97 24.99
CA ILE A 119 1.86 2.90 23.60
C ILE A 119 0.35 2.83 23.52
N ASP A 120 -0.19 3.84 22.85
CA ASP A 120 -1.59 4.15 22.68
C ASP A 120 -2.38 2.97 22.09
N ASN A 121 -3.23 2.37 22.92
CA ASN A 121 -4.26 1.38 22.51
C ASN A 121 -5.23 1.89 21.42
N ASN A 122 -5.13 3.14 20.97
CA ASN A 122 -6.00 3.75 19.96
C ASN A 122 -5.58 3.43 18.52
N LEU A 123 -4.31 3.11 18.22
CA LEU A 123 -3.86 2.90 16.82
C LEU A 123 -4.12 1.47 16.30
N THR A 124 -4.00 0.45 17.16
CA THR A 124 -4.45 -0.92 16.83
C THR A 124 -5.97 -0.96 16.56
N GLN A 125 -6.75 -0.07 17.19
CA GLN A 125 -8.17 0.12 16.87
C GLN A 125 -8.37 0.67 15.46
N SER A 126 -7.48 1.54 14.95
CA SER A 126 -7.59 2.08 13.59
C SER A 126 -7.39 1.03 12.50
N ILE A 127 -6.44 0.09 12.68
CA ILE A 127 -6.33 -1.07 11.78
C ILE A 127 -7.58 -1.92 11.87
N THR A 128 -8.01 -2.25 13.10
CA THR A 128 -9.20 -3.07 13.31
C THR A 128 -10.45 -2.44 12.70
N ALA A 129 -10.58 -1.11 12.75
CA ALA A 129 -11.69 -0.37 12.16
C ALA A 129 -11.72 -0.43 10.62
N LEU A 130 -10.57 -0.68 9.99
CA LEU A 130 -10.44 -0.85 8.54
C LEU A 130 -10.50 -2.33 8.13
N THR A 131 -10.49 -3.25 9.10
CA THR A 131 -10.62 -4.68 8.85
C THR A 131 -12.07 -5.12 8.86
N THR A 132 -12.45 -5.91 7.87
CA THR A 132 -13.77 -6.53 7.80
C THR A 132 -13.81 -7.87 8.52
N ALA A 133 -12.66 -8.51 8.70
CA ALA A 133 -12.50 -9.71 9.51
C ALA A 133 -11.05 -9.82 10.00
N SER A 134 -10.88 -10.42 11.19
CA SER A 134 -9.57 -10.77 11.73
C SER A 134 -9.58 -12.17 12.34
N PHE A 135 -8.45 -12.87 12.25
CA PHE A 135 -8.23 -14.18 12.84
C PHE A 135 -6.92 -14.17 13.62
N SER A 136 -7.00 -14.35 14.94
CA SER A 136 -5.82 -14.35 15.80
C SER A 136 -5.23 -15.75 15.92
N THR A 137 -3.95 -15.88 15.59
CA THR A 137 -3.15 -17.09 15.79
C THR A 137 -1.93 -16.72 16.62
N SER A 138 -1.99 -16.76 17.96
CA SER A 138 -0.84 -16.40 18.79
C SER A 138 0.48 -16.97 18.23
N PRO A 139 1.51 -16.15 17.88
CA PRO A 139 1.67 -14.70 18.11
C PRO A 139 1.36 -13.78 16.90
N CYS A 140 0.74 -14.29 15.83
CA CYS A 140 0.42 -13.58 14.59
C CYS A 140 -1.08 -13.35 14.44
N ASP A 141 -1.51 -12.13 14.08
CA ASP A 141 -2.91 -11.87 13.73
C ASP A 141 -3.04 -11.67 12.23
N LEU A 142 -4.08 -12.26 11.64
CA LEU A 142 -4.47 -12.11 10.25
C LEU A 142 -5.61 -11.09 10.15
N HIS A 143 -5.51 -10.17 9.20
CA HIS A 143 -6.44 -9.07 8.99
C HIS A 143 -6.89 -9.04 7.53
N ILE A 144 -8.17 -8.88 7.27
CA ILE A 144 -8.73 -8.72 5.92
C ILE A 144 -9.19 -7.27 5.79
N LEU A 145 -8.58 -6.52 4.88
CA LEU A 145 -9.05 -5.21 4.46
C LEU A 145 -9.89 -5.38 3.19
N MET A 146 -11.14 -4.93 3.21
CA MET A 146 -11.91 -4.70 1.99
C MET A 146 -11.90 -3.20 1.73
N GLY A 147 -11.58 -2.80 0.50
CA GLY A 147 -11.86 -1.44 0.07
C GLY A 147 -13.37 -1.21 0.23
N HIS A 148 -13.77 -0.24 1.05
CA HIS A 148 -15.18 0.17 1.09
C HIS A 148 -15.44 0.86 -0.24
N GLU A 149 -15.95 0.11 -1.23
CA GLU A 149 -16.53 0.69 -2.43
C GLU A 149 -17.79 1.43 -1.96
N ASN A 150 -17.67 2.73 -1.65
CA ASN A 150 -18.85 3.57 -1.55
C ASN A 150 -19.44 3.67 -2.96
N THR A 151 -20.47 2.86 -3.21
CA THR A 151 -21.38 2.97 -4.35
C THR A 151 -22.10 4.31 -4.38
#